data_AF-A0A7X7DXV8-F1
#
_entry.id   AF-A0A7X7DXV8-F1
#
_cell.length_a   1.000
_cell.length_b   1.000
_cell.length_c   1.000
_cell.angle_alpha   90.00
_cell.angle_beta   90.00
_cell.angle_gamma   90.00
#
_symmetry.space_group_name_H-M   'P 1'
#
loop_
_entity.id
_entity.type
_entity.pdbx_description
1 polymer ?
#
loop_
_entity_poly.entity_id
_entity_poly.type
_entity_poly.pdbx_seq_one_letter_code
_entity_poly.pdbx_strand_id
1 'polypeptide(L)'
;MFPIIIRKKSPGKGFHHFLGKKEIYTFLELLPRRDEVCYGLEQIVLAEGEKGCDGWYDGAVIAINAWEKDLWRVVPPDYYEVHRSIFNRLQVECIKTGPNYLCKFTQFSVKAFQLLHVFLHELGHHYDKMTTGSKREASRGEHFAEEYAVKNEEVIWEGYMKLHGL
;
A
#
# COMPACT_ATOMS: atom_id res chain seq x y z
N MET A 1 -12.47 20.36 -2.13
CA MET A 1 -11.42 19.55 -2.79
C MET A 1 -12.07 18.76 -3.91
N PHE A 2 -11.49 18.72 -5.11
CA PHE A 2 -11.98 17.80 -6.15
C PHE A 2 -11.68 16.36 -5.72
N PRO A 3 -12.56 15.39 -5.98
CA PRO A 3 -12.31 14.01 -5.59
C PRO A 3 -11.07 13.48 -6.34
N ILE A 4 -10.16 12.82 -5.60
CA ILE A 4 -9.02 12.12 -6.21
C ILE A 4 -9.55 11.13 -7.26
N ILE A 5 -8.96 11.17 -8.45
CA ILE A 5 -9.33 10.30 -9.56
C ILE A 5 -8.72 8.93 -9.32
N ILE A 6 -9.55 7.88 -9.31
CA ILE A 6 -9.08 6.50 -9.25
C ILE A 6 -9.22 5.86 -10.62
N ARG A 7 -8.08 5.49 -11.23
CA ARG A 7 -8.01 4.75 -12.49
C ARG A 7 -7.65 3.29 -12.25
N LYS A 8 -8.23 2.39 -13.06
CA LYS A 8 -7.94 0.95 -13.00
C LYS A 8 -7.42 0.50 -14.36
N LYS A 9 -6.18 0.03 -14.39
CA LYS A 9 -5.56 -0.61 -15.56
C LYS A 9 -5.89 -2.11 -15.57
N SER A 10 -5.59 -2.78 -16.69
CA SER A 10 -5.59 -4.25 -16.73
C SER A 10 -4.60 -4.77 -15.68
N PRO A 11 -4.93 -5.82 -14.89
CA PRO A 11 -4.00 -6.38 -13.93
C PRO A 11 -2.84 -7.15 -14.58
N GLY A 12 -2.95 -7.53 -15.85
CA GLY A 12 -1.96 -8.38 -16.53
C GLY A 12 -2.19 -9.89 -16.31
N LYS A 13 -1.42 -10.72 -17.02
CA LYS A 13 -1.56 -12.19 -16.95
C LYS A 13 -1.00 -12.71 -15.62
N GLY A 14 -1.79 -13.52 -14.91
CA GLY A 14 -1.39 -14.12 -13.62
C GLY A 14 -1.74 -13.26 -12.40
N PHE A 15 -2.21 -12.03 -12.60
CA PHE A 15 -2.52 -11.09 -11.52
C PHE A 15 -4.02 -10.72 -11.47
N HIS A 16 -4.43 -10.15 -10.35
CA HIS A 16 -5.78 -9.70 -10.08
C HIS A 16 -5.80 -8.43 -9.22
N HIS A 17 -6.75 -7.56 -9.53
CA HIS A 17 -7.07 -6.39 -8.72
C HIS A 17 -8.04 -6.77 -7.62
N PHE A 18 -7.54 -7.11 -6.44
CA PHE A 18 -8.38 -7.41 -5.28
C PHE A 18 -9.05 -6.15 -4.72
N LEU A 19 -8.46 -4.98 -4.94
CA LEU A 19 -9.04 -3.69 -4.61
C LEU A 19 -9.97 -3.18 -5.71
N GLY A 20 -11.06 -2.56 -5.29
CA GLY A 20 -11.94 -1.72 -6.10
C GLY A 20 -11.83 -0.24 -5.69
N LYS A 21 -12.46 0.62 -6.49
CA LYS A 21 -12.51 2.06 -6.21
C LYS A 21 -13.19 2.36 -4.88
N LYS A 22 -14.23 1.58 -4.54
CA LYS A 22 -14.98 1.75 -3.29
C LYS A 22 -14.08 1.54 -2.07
N GLU A 23 -13.29 0.47 -2.04
CA GLU A 23 -12.36 0.22 -0.92
C GLU A 23 -11.33 1.33 -0.76
N ILE A 24 -10.79 1.84 -1.87
CA ILE A 24 -9.84 2.96 -1.81
C ILE A 24 -10.54 4.23 -1.27
N TYR A 25 -11.73 4.56 -1.77
CA TYR A 25 -12.45 5.75 -1.27
C TYR A 25 -12.78 5.64 0.22
N THR A 26 -13.28 4.49 0.69
CA THR A 26 -13.56 4.28 2.11
C THR A 26 -12.28 4.31 2.95
N PHE A 27 -11.17 3.78 2.43
CA PHE A 27 -9.87 3.87 3.09
C PHE A 27 -9.40 5.31 3.24
N LEU A 28 -9.55 6.14 2.21
CA LEU A 28 -9.16 7.56 2.26
C LEU A 28 -9.93 8.35 3.34
N GLU A 29 -11.16 7.95 3.68
CA GLU A 29 -11.92 8.58 4.78
C GLU A 29 -11.33 8.27 6.16
N LEU A 30 -10.50 7.23 6.30
CA LEU A 30 -9.84 6.89 7.55
C LEU A 30 -8.58 7.74 7.81
N LEU A 31 -8.04 8.40 6.78
CA LEU A 31 -6.78 9.11 6.90
C LEU A 31 -6.91 10.35 7.80
N PRO A 32 -6.06 10.47 8.84
CA PRO A 32 -6.03 11.67 9.66
C PRO A 32 -5.58 12.85 8.79
N ARG A 33 -6.29 13.99 8.92
CA ARG A 33 -5.98 15.21 8.13
C ARG A 33 -5.92 14.92 6.63
N ARG A 34 -6.84 14.08 6.12
CA ARG A 34 -6.95 13.68 4.71
C ARG A 34 -6.68 14.81 3.72
N ASP A 35 -7.29 15.97 3.95
CA ASP A 35 -7.16 17.12 3.06
C ASP A 35 -5.72 17.64 2.95
N GLU A 36 -4.95 17.57 4.03
CA GLU A 36 -3.53 17.95 4.07
C GLU A 36 -2.68 16.89 3.36
N VAL A 37 -2.86 15.61 3.72
CA VAL A 37 -2.01 14.52 3.22
C VAL A 37 -2.25 14.19 1.76
N CYS A 38 -3.45 14.48 1.23
CA CYS A 38 -3.78 14.30 -0.17
C CYS A 38 -3.57 15.57 -1.01
N TYR A 39 -3.09 16.66 -0.41
CA TYR A 39 -2.90 17.91 -1.13
C TYR A 39 -1.87 17.74 -2.25
N GLY A 40 -2.27 18.00 -3.50
CA GLY A 40 -1.40 17.85 -4.67
C GLY A 40 -1.29 16.42 -5.19
N LEU A 41 -2.00 15.46 -4.60
CA LEU A 41 -2.20 14.14 -5.19
C LEU A 41 -3.24 14.25 -6.31
N GLU A 42 -2.87 13.87 -7.53
CA GLU A 42 -3.74 13.99 -8.71
C GLU A 42 -4.54 12.71 -8.95
N GLN A 43 -3.91 11.55 -8.70
CA GLN A 43 -4.49 10.27 -9.10
C GLN A 43 -4.02 9.10 -8.24
N ILE A 44 -4.91 8.12 -8.08
CA ILE A 44 -4.57 6.77 -7.60
C ILE A 44 -4.79 5.77 -8.72
N VAL A 45 -3.83 4.88 -8.95
CA VAL A 45 -3.86 3.90 -10.04
C VAL A 45 -3.82 2.49 -9.47
N LEU A 46 -4.84 1.70 -9.79
CA LEU A 46 -4.74 0.24 -9.73
C LEU A 46 -3.96 -0.21 -10.98
N ALA A 47 -2.66 -0.47 -10.83
CA ALA A 47 -1.69 -0.70 -11.90
C ALA A 47 -1.58 -2.18 -12.32
N GLU A 48 -0.88 -2.45 -13.43
CA GLU A 48 -0.58 -3.84 -13.80
C GLU A 48 0.27 -4.50 -12.70
N GLY A 49 0.15 -5.82 -12.54
CA GLY A 49 0.97 -6.56 -11.59
C GLY A 49 2.41 -6.69 -12.09
N GLU A 50 3.36 -6.53 -11.18
CA GLU A 50 4.79 -6.63 -11.48
C GLU A 50 5.48 -7.39 -10.35
N LYS A 51 6.37 -8.33 -10.71
CA LYS A 51 7.11 -9.08 -9.70
C LYS A 51 8.10 -8.16 -9.00
N GLY A 52 7.98 -8.06 -7.68
CA GLY A 52 8.87 -7.25 -6.86
C GLY A 52 8.49 -5.76 -6.76
N CYS A 53 7.30 -5.38 -7.25
CA CYS A 53 6.76 -4.03 -7.09
C CYS A 53 5.29 -4.11 -6.68
N ASP A 54 4.99 -3.66 -5.45
CA ASP A 54 3.64 -3.65 -4.90
C ASP A 54 2.92 -2.31 -5.08
N GLY A 55 3.68 -1.24 -5.22
CA GLY A 55 3.21 0.11 -5.47
C GLY A 55 4.37 1.01 -5.90
N TRP A 56 4.03 2.24 -6.28
CA TRP A 56 5.01 3.28 -6.59
C TRP A 56 4.36 4.67 -6.55
N TYR A 57 5.21 5.68 -6.42
CA TYR A 57 4.85 7.09 -6.46
C TYR A 57 5.69 7.86 -7.49
N ASP A 58 5.06 8.67 -8.34
CA ASP A 58 5.74 9.42 -9.42
C ASP A 58 5.69 10.96 -9.28
N GLY A 59 5.44 11.46 -8.07
CA GLY A 59 5.36 12.90 -7.80
C GLY A 59 3.94 13.45 -7.73
N ALA A 60 2.95 12.81 -8.33
CA ALA A 60 1.54 13.18 -8.18
C ALA A 60 0.57 12.00 -8.28
N VAL A 61 1.05 10.83 -8.70
CA VAL A 61 0.27 9.61 -8.80
C VAL A 61 0.82 8.58 -7.82
N ILE A 62 -0.10 7.96 -7.07
CA ILE A 62 0.19 6.75 -6.31
C ILE A 62 -0.38 5.56 -7.08
N ALA A 63 0.42 4.51 -7.24
CA ALA A 63 -0.01 3.26 -7.82
C ALA A 63 0.01 2.14 -6.79
N ILE A 64 -0.96 1.23 -6.93
CA ILE A 64 -1.02 -0.05 -6.24
C ILE A 64 -1.07 -1.11 -7.32
N ASN A 65 -0.05 -1.97 -7.37
CA ASN A 65 0.08 -2.99 -8.40
C ASN A 65 -0.90 -4.15 -8.14
N ALA A 66 -1.31 -4.84 -9.21
CA ALA A 66 -2.15 -6.02 -9.07
C ALA A 66 -1.39 -7.16 -8.38
N TRP A 67 -2.11 -8.00 -7.62
CA TRP A 67 -1.53 -9.09 -6.84
C TRP A 67 -1.68 -10.44 -7.55
N GLU A 68 -0.82 -11.41 -7.25
CA GLU A 68 -0.88 -12.75 -7.82
C GLU A 68 -2.22 -13.43 -7.54
N LYS A 69 -2.79 -14.10 -8.56
CA LYS A 69 -4.14 -14.69 -8.47
C LYS A 69 -4.27 -15.80 -7.42
N ASP A 70 -3.19 -16.52 -7.15
CA ASP A 70 -3.14 -17.60 -6.17
C ASP A 70 -2.98 -17.10 -4.73
N LEU A 71 -2.83 -15.78 -4.53
CA LEU A 71 -2.64 -15.10 -3.25
C LEU A 71 -1.36 -15.50 -2.51
N TRP A 72 -0.49 -16.31 -3.09
CA TRP A 72 0.69 -16.83 -2.42
C TRP A 72 1.93 -16.24 -3.06
N ARG A 73 2.90 -15.84 -2.25
CA ARG A 73 4.13 -15.23 -2.75
C ARG A 73 5.34 -15.80 -2.07
N VAL A 74 6.36 -16.11 -2.87
CA VAL A 74 7.70 -16.41 -2.38
C VAL A 74 8.47 -15.08 -2.33
N VAL A 75 8.94 -14.70 -1.14
CA VAL A 75 9.68 -13.46 -0.91
C VAL A 75 11.07 -13.73 -0.36
N PRO A 76 12.06 -12.88 -0.68
CA PRO A 76 13.39 -12.98 -0.10
C PRO A 76 13.41 -12.58 1.40
N PRO A 77 14.46 -12.93 2.15
CA PRO A 77 14.54 -12.63 3.59
C PRO A 77 14.43 -11.16 3.96
N ASP A 78 15.09 -10.28 3.21
CA ASP A 78 15.07 -8.84 3.44
C ASP A 78 13.64 -8.28 3.32
N TYR A 79 12.92 -8.67 2.27
CA TYR A 79 11.52 -8.32 2.11
C TYR A 79 10.66 -8.88 3.27
N TYR A 80 10.86 -10.15 3.65
CA TYR A 80 10.12 -10.73 4.77
C TYR A 80 10.37 -9.99 6.08
N GLU A 81 11.63 -9.73 6.44
CA GLU A 81 11.95 -9.11 7.74
C GLU A 81 11.41 -7.69 7.85
N VAL A 82 11.44 -6.89 6.78
CA VAL A 82 10.84 -5.55 6.75
C VAL A 82 9.32 -5.62 6.98
N HIS A 83 8.65 -6.55 6.31
CA HIS A 83 7.18 -6.65 6.35
C HIS A 83 6.64 -7.60 7.44
N ARG A 84 7.52 -8.23 8.23
CA ARG A 84 7.16 -9.29 9.17
C ARG A 84 6.12 -8.83 10.18
N SER A 85 6.23 -7.59 10.66
CA SER A 85 5.30 -7.02 11.64
C SER A 85 3.86 -6.98 11.10
N ILE A 86 3.65 -6.38 9.93
CA ILE A 86 2.33 -6.29 9.30
C ILE A 86 1.82 -7.67 8.87
N PHE A 87 2.69 -8.57 8.39
CA PHE A 87 2.28 -9.94 8.05
C PHE A 87 1.77 -10.72 9.26
N ASN A 88 2.46 -10.62 10.40
CA ASN A 88 1.99 -11.21 11.65
C ASN A 88 0.66 -10.61 12.08
N ARG A 89 0.54 -9.27 12.00
CA ARG A 89 -0.67 -8.55 12.39
C ARG A 89 -1.88 -8.93 11.54
N LEU A 90 -1.67 -9.17 10.24
CA LEU A 90 -2.67 -9.65 9.28
C LEU A 90 -2.84 -11.17 9.26
N GLN A 91 -2.15 -11.90 10.15
CA GLN A 91 -2.18 -13.36 10.25
C GLN A 91 -1.83 -14.07 8.93
N VAL A 92 -0.87 -13.53 8.17
CA VAL A 92 -0.35 -14.15 6.96
C VAL A 92 0.55 -15.32 7.34
N GLU A 93 0.21 -16.53 6.92
CA GLU A 93 1.04 -17.72 7.17
C GLU A 93 2.34 -17.61 6.35
N CYS A 94 3.48 -17.49 7.04
CA CYS A 94 4.79 -17.40 6.40
C CYS A 94 5.63 -18.63 6.74
N ILE A 95 5.93 -19.46 5.75
CA ILE A 95 6.72 -20.69 5.90
C ILE A 95 8.09 -20.45 5.29
N LYS A 96 9.17 -20.69 6.06
CA LYS A 96 10.53 -20.66 5.52
C LYS A 96 10.73 -21.80 4.52
N THR A 97 11.16 -21.46 3.31
CA THR A 97 11.37 -22.39 2.18
C THR A 97 12.75 -22.18 1.56
N GLY A 98 13.74 -22.92 2.07
CA GLY A 98 15.14 -22.72 1.70
C GLY A 98 15.64 -21.33 2.14
N PRO A 99 16.19 -20.51 1.22
CA PRO A 99 16.61 -19.14 1.55
C PRO A 99 15.46 -18.15 1.61
N ASN A 100 14.25 -18.50 1.17
CA ASN A 100 13.11 -17.58 1.03
C ASN A 100 11.99 -17.91 2.03
N TYR A 101 10.91 -17.15 1.96
CA TYR A 101 9.67 -17.41 2.69
C TYR A 101 8.50 -17.52 1.71
N LEU A 102 7.68 -18.57 1.85
CA LEU A 102 6.37 -18.67 1.22
C LEU A 102 5.34 -18.02 2.14
N CYS A 103 4.79 -16.88 1.72
CA CYS A 103 3.75 -16.14 2.39
C CYS A 103 2.40 -16.45 1.74
N LYS A 104 1.48 -17.04 2.50
CA LYS A 104 0.13 -17.41 2.03
C LYS A 104 -0.87 -16.36 2.48
N PHE A 105 -1.18 -15.42 1.60
CA PHE A 105 -2.18 -14.42 1.89
C PHE A 105 -3.59 -14.99 1.67
N THR A 106 -4.54 -14.41 2.37
CA THR A 106 -5.96 -14.44 2.02
C THR A 106 -6.30 -13.19 1.20
N GLN A 107 -7.47 -13.19 0.54
CA GLN A 107 -7.96 -11.98 -0.12
C GLN A 107 -8.06 -10.79 0.84
N PHE A 108 -8.45 -11.04 2.10
CA PHE A 108 -8.50 -9.99 3.12
C PHE A 108 -7.10 -9.42 3.39
N SER A 109 -6.12 -10.27 3.68
CA SER A 109 -4.76 -9.80 4.00
C SER A 109 -4.07 -9.15 2.81
N VAL A 110 -4.37 -9.54 1.56
CA VAL A 110 -3.88 -8.81 0.37
C VAL A 110 -4.42 -7.38 0.35
N LYS A 111 -5.75 -7.21 0.43
CA LYS A 111 -6.36 -5.87 0.43
C LYS A 111 -5.83 -5.01 1.58
N ALA A 112 -5.75 -5.61 2.77
CA ALA A 112 -5.26 -4.95 3.96
C ALA A 112 -3.80 -4.53 3.81
N PHE A 113 -2.92 -5.43 3.38
CA PHE A 113 -1.51 -5.11 3.13
C PHE A 113 -1.34 -3.99 2.09
N GLN A 114 -2.07 -4.08 0.97
CA GLN A 114 -2.02 -3.08 -0.08
C GLN A 114 -2.48 -1.68 0.37
N LEU A 115 -3.45 -1.59 1.27
CA LEU A 115 -3.97 -0.30 1.76
C LEU A 115 -3.21 0.21 3.00
N LEU A 116 -3.06 -0.63 4.02
CA LEU A 116 -2.46 -0.27 5.31
C LEU A 116 -0.95 -0.15 5.26
N HIS A 117 -0.29 -0.72 4.25
CA HIS A 117 1.17 -0.67 4.17
C HIS A 117 1.62 -0.03 2.87
N VAL A 118 1.36 -0.69 1.72
CA VAL A 118 1.86 -0.23 0.42
C VAL A 118 1.35 1.17 0.09
N PHE A 119 0.04 1.40 0.12
CA PHE A 119 -0.51 2.72 -0.18
C PHE A 119 -0.02 3.80 0.81
N LEU A 120 0.07 3.49 2.10
CA LEU A 120 0.57 4.45 3.09
C LEU A 120 2.06 4.76 2.90
N HIS A 121 2.86 3.79 2.48
CA HIS A 121 4.27 3.99 2.13
C HIS A 121 4.39 4.99 0.95
N GLU A 122 3.66 4.75 -0.14
CA GLU A 122 3.63 5.68 -1.29
C GLU A 122 3.08 7.06 -0.93
N LEU A 123 2.08 7.10 -0.04
CA LEU A 123 1.57 8.36 0.52
C LEU A 123 2.63 9.06 1.37
N GLY A 124 3.50 8.32 2.04
CA GLY A 124 4.66 8.83 2.75
C GLY A 124 5.62 9.57 1.83
N HIS A 125 5.95 9.01 0.67
CA HIS A 125 6.74 9.74 -0.35
C HIS A 125 6.04 11.00 -0.84
N HIS A 126 4.73 10.92 -1.07
CA HIS A 126 3.94 12.09 -1.47
C HIS A 126 3.96 13.19 -0.40
N TYR A 127 3.67 12.83 0.85
CA TYR A 127 3.68 13.74 1.99
C TYR A 127 5.08 14.32 2.22
N ASP A 128 6.12 13.52 2.00
CA ASP A 128 7.49 13.99 2.06
C ASP A 128 7.70 15.14 1.09
N LYS A 129 7.43 14.91 -0.20
CA LYS A 129 7.54 15.92 -1.24
C LYS A 129 6.76 17.18 -0.86
N MET A 130 5.50 17.06 -0.44
CA MET A 130 4.64 18.20 -0.14
C MET A 130 5.08 19.03 1.07
N THR A 131 5.87 18.45 1.98
CA THR A 131 6.37 19.12 3.19
C THR A 131 7.81 19.62 3.05
N THR A 132 8.49 19.34 1.94
CA THR A 132 9.75 20.04 1.60
C THR A 132 9.48 21.48 1.18
N GLY A 133 10.44 22.38 1.43
CA GLY A 133 10.32 23.78 1.02
C GLY A 133 10.23 24.00 -0.50
N SER A 134 10.82 23.11 -1.30
CA SER A 134 10.80 23.20 -2.77
C SER A 134 9.60 22.50 -3.41
N LYS A 135 9.00 21.51 -2.73
CA LYS A 135 7.94 20.63 -3.24
C LYS A 135 8.27 19.92 -4.56
N ARG A 136 9.56 19.77 -4.88
CA ARG A 136 10.02 19.13 -6.11
C ARG A 136 10.19 17.63 -5.95
N GLU A 137 10.78 17.20 -4.83
CA GLU A 137 11.20 15.81 -4.60
C GLU A 137 10.93 15.35 -3.17
N ALA A 138 10.75 14.04 -3.00
CA ALA A 138 10.69 13.37 -1.70
C ALA A 138 12.13 13.15 -1.17
N SER A 139 12.65 14.14 -0.45
CA SER A 139 14.08 14.19 -0.10
C SER A 139 14.53 13.30 1.06
N ARG A 140 13.59 12.80 1.89
CA ARG A 140 13.91 11.94 3.06
C ARG A 140 13.93 10.45 2.72
N GLY A 141 13.37 10.06 1.57
CA GLY A 141 13.51 8.72 0.99
C GLY A 141 12.74 7.61 1.72
N GLU A 142 13.12 6.36 1.41
CA GLU A 142 12.46 5.12 1.86
C GLU A 142 12.20 5.06 3.37
N HIS A 143 13.18 5.47 4.18
CA HIS A 143 13.05 5.40 5.63
C HIS A 143 11.91 6.27 6.15
N PHE A 144 11.70 7.47 5.57
CA PHE A 144 10.60 8.33 5.95
C PHE A 144 9.24 7.77 5.51
N ALA A 145 9.17 7.22 4.29
CA ALA A 145 7.95 6.60 3.78
C ALA A 145 7.53 5.39 4.63
N GLU A 146 8.50 4.57 5.02
CA GLU A 146 8.29 3.40 5.87
C GLU A 146 7.81 3.81 7.28
N GLU A 147 8.47 4.76 7.92
CA GLU A 147 8.01 5.27 9.22
C GLU A 147 6.63 5.91 9.15
N TYR A 148 6.34 6.62 8.05
CA TYR A 148 5.04 7.21 7.82
C TYR A 148 3.97 6.12 7.71
N ALA A 149 4.25 5.04 6.98
CA ALA A 149 3.34 3.91 6.86
C ALA A 149 3.05 3.27 8.21
N VAL A 150 4.10 2.90 8.97
CA VAL A 150 3.96 2.25 10.29
C VAL A 150 3.16 3.11 11.27
N LYS A 151 3.45 4.43 11.35
CA LYS A 151 2.75 5.35 12.24
C LYS A 151 1.27 5.49 11.87
N ASN A 152 0.97 5.64 10.58
CA ASN A 152 -0.42 5.82 10.14
C ASN A 152 -1.21 4.52 10.18
N GLU A 153 -0.57 3.36 9.92
CA GLU A 153 -1.15 2.04 10.11
C GLU A 153 -1.70 1.89 11.52
N GLU A 154 -0.89 2.21 12.55
CA GLU A 154 -1.31 2.15 13.95
C GLU A 154 -2.54 3.01 14.23
N VAL A 155 -2.54 4.26 13.71
CA VAL A 155 -3.63 5.22 13.92
C VAL A 155 -4.93 4.76 13.28
N ILE A 156 -4.89 4.23 12.06
CA ILE A 156 -6.11 3.91 11.29
C ILE A 156 -6.56 2.46 11.44
N TRP A 157 -5.76 1.60 12.08
CA TRP A 157 -6.01 0.16 12.18
C TRP A 157 -7.42 -0.19 12.65
N GLU A 158 -7.84 0.35 13.79
CA GLU A 158 -9.16 0.06 14.36
C GLU A 158 -10.30 0.51 13.45
N GLY A 159 -10.13 1.64 12.77
CA GLY A 159 -11.08 2.13 11.77
C GLY A 159 -11.14 1.23 10.54
N TYR A 160 -9.98 0.77 10.07
CA TYR A 160 -9.88 -0.16 8.96
C TYR A 160 -10.56 -1.49 9.28
N MET A 161 -10.26 -2.08 10.43
CA MET A 161 -10.86 -3.37 10.83
C MET A 161 -12.37 -3.25 10.92
N LYS A 162 -12.91 -2.21 11.53
CA LYS A 162 -14.38 -1.99 11.59
C LYS A 162 -15.05 -1.84 10.22
N LEU A 163 -14.35 -1.30 9.22
CA LEU A 163 -14.90 -1.09 7.88
C LEU A 163 -14.71 -2.30 6.94
N HIS A 164 -13.62 -3.06 7.12
CA HIS A 164 -13.14 -4.01 6.13
C HIS A 164 -12.85 -5.42 6.67
N GLY A 165 -12.67 -5.59 7.97
CA GLY A 165 -12.33 -6.85 8.62
C GLY A 165 -13.40 -7.28 9.61
N LEU A 166 -14.37 -8.07 9.13
CA LEU A 166 -15.48 -8.67 9.90
C LEU A 166 -16.28 -7.68 10.78
#